data_AF-H1Z1N7-F1
#
_entry.id   AF-H1Z1N7-F1
#
_cell.length_a   1.000
_cell.length_b   1.000
_cell.length_c   1.000
_cell.angle_alpha   90.00
_cell.angle_beta   90.00
_cell.angle_gamma   90.00
#
_symmetry.space_group_name_H-M   'P 1'
#
loop_
_entity.id
_entity.type
_entity.pdbx_description
1 polymer ?
#
loop_
_entity_poly.entity_id
_entity_poly.type
_entity_poly.pdbx_seq_one_letter_code
_entity_poly.pdbx_strand_id
1 'polypeptide(L)'
;MLKQAPTKEDISFHLIKPEYSAKSIQRGLLSDLLSDDDVRLIREFIAEKRSCDNIKTGRENKLVFTLIGWRRFIGPFRDNSIADLYDGIDSLKKGKSTKGKPYKHNTILDFIAILKQFYSWMIENEYSEIPERKLIKIKIPKKDTMTKEAGDLMTKTEISAMMNACQRSRDRALIMTLYEGGFRIGEIATMTWKDLVFDQYGVIVNLNFKTGKPRYVRLIMATEYLAAWKRDYPFNPVGENLVFITRQSNALSHGMITSQLRRIGNRAGIEKHITAHVFRHSRITHLITDGVNESVIKLMMWGSLTTKMFDTYAHLTGSDIDNELLRNYGLARSDSKAAKKESLEPVQCRHCNTINSPMSAYCSTCGLELTEKAKNKIEAMEKDVDEHPEILKAMIDKAIEEKMSRMPAHG
;
A
#
# COMPACT_ATOMS: atom_id res chain seq x y z
N MET A 1 6.93 25.96 -23.11
CA MET A 1 6.75 26.09 -21.65
C MET A 1 7.61 25.05 -20.95
N LEU A 2 8.50 25.47 -20.04
CA LEU A 2 9.20 24.54 -19.16
C LEU A 2 8.16 23.87 -18.26
N LYS A 3 8.17 22.54 -18.23
CA LYS A 3 7.23 21.75 -17.44
C LYS A 3 7.51 21.97 -15.95
N GLN A 4 6.47 22.25 -15.15
CA GLN A 4 6.59 22.38 -13.70
C GLN A 4 6.48 21.01 -13.02
N ALA A 5 7.02 20.92 -11.80
CA ALA A 5 6.87 19.72 -10.97
C ALA A 5 5.41 19.57 -10.54
N PRO A 6 4.83 18.36 -10.60
CA PRO A 6 3.46 18.15 -10.14
C PRO A 6 3.40 18.30 -8.62
N THR A 7 2.32 18.91 -8.15
CA THR A 7 2.00 19.16 -6.75
C THR A 7 0.75 18.37 -6.34
N LYS A 8 0.28 18.56 -5.11
CA LYS A 8 -0.98 17.97 -4.62
C LYS A 8 -2.21 18.39 -5.43
N GLU A 9 -2.16 19.51 -6.15
CA GLU A 9 -3.26 20.03 -6.97
C GLU A 9 -3.38 19.28 -8.31
N ASP A 10 -2.26 18.80 -8.86
CA ASP A 10 -2.21 18.03 -10.12
C ASP A 10 -2.67 16.57 -9.95
N ILE A 11 -2.95 16.18 -8.71
CA ILE A 11 -3.28 14.82 -8.35
C ILE A 11 -4.70 14.48 -8.83
N SER A 12 -4.79 13.53 -9.76
CA SER A 12 -6.04 12.87 -10.14
C SER A 12 -6.44 11.72 -9.18
N PHE A 13 -6.00 11.79 -7.92
CA PHE A 13 -6.23 10.75 -6.92
C PHE A 13 -7.68 10.79 -6.47
N HIS A 14 -8.38 9.67 -6.68
CA HIS A 14 -9.80 9.55 -6.38
C HIS A 14 -10.70 10.58 -7.06
N LEU A 15 -10.61 10.73 -8.38
CA LEU A 15 -11.85 10.95 -9.12
C LEU A 15 -12.65 9.64 -9.10
N ILE A 16 -13.12 9.25 -7.91
CA ILE A 16 -14.38 8.51 -7.80
C ILE A 16 -15.39 9.52 -8.33
N LYS A 17 -15.62 9.49 -9.65
CA LYS A 17 -16.43 10.50 -10.30
C LYS A 17 -17.84 10.38 -9.73
N PRO A 18 -18.46 11.51 -9.33
CA PRO A 18 -19.88 11.52 -8.96
C PRO A 18 -20.75 10.90 -10.05
N GLU A 19 -20.33 11.06 -11.31
CA GLU A 19 -20.97 10.48 -12.48
C GLU A 19 -21.03 8.95 -12.50
N TYR A 20 -20.22 8.23 -11.72
CA TYR A 20 -20.19 6.76 -11.81
C TYR A 20 -21.50 6.12 -11.31
N SER A 21 -22.10 6.65 -10.24
CA SER A 21 -23.43 6.21 -9.78
C SER A 21 -24.47 6.49 -10.88
N ALA A 22 -24.49 7.72 -11.41
CA ALA A 22 -25.41 8.12 -12.47
C ALA A 22 -25.28 7.26 -13.74
N LYS A 23 -24.06 6.99 -14.20
CA LYS A 23 -23.79 6.11 -15.36
C LYS A 23 -24.24 4.67 -15.10
N SER A 24 -24.07 4.16 -13.89
CA SER A 24 -24.51 2.80 -13.55
C SER A 24 -26.02 2.70 -13.48
N ILE A 25 -26.70 3.72 -12.95
CA ILE A 25 -28.17 3.82 -12.96
C ILE A 25 -28.67 3.84 -14.40
N GLN A 26 -28.10 4.69 -15.25
CA GLN A 26 -28.49 4.80 -16.66
C GLN A 26 -28.32 3.46 -17.40
N ARG A 27 -27.22 2.74 -17.16
CA ARG A 27 -27.02 1.40 -17.73
C ARG A 27 -28.06 0.40 -17.23
N GLY A 28 -28.45 0.47 -15.95
CA GLY A 28 -29.48 -0.39 -15.38
C GLY A 28 -30.86 -0.16 -15.98
N LEU A 29 -31.21 1.11 -16.26
CA LEU A 29 -32.43 1.47 -17.00
C LEU A 29 -32.38 0.95 -18.44
N LEU A 30 -31.28 1.18 -19.16
CA LEU A 30 -31.12 0.74 -20.56
C LEU A 30 -31.15 -0.79 -20.74
N SER A 31 -30.88 -1.54 -19.67
CA SER A 31 -30.91 -3.01 -19.69
C SER A 31 -32.16 -3.61 -19.05
N ASP A 32 -33.19 -2.80 -18.78
CA ASP A 32 -34.43 -3.19 -18.07
C ASP A 32 -34.19 -3.87 -16.71
N LEU A 33 -33.02 -3.64 -16.10
CA LEU A 33 -32.68 -4.18 -14.79
C LEU A 33 -33.29 -3.34 -13.66
N LEU A 34 -33.47 -2.03 -13.92
CA LEU A 34 -34.10 -1.08 -13.01
C LEU A 34 -35.36 -0.52 -13.65
N SER A 35 -36.41 -0.37 -12.86
CA SER A 35 -37.57 0.46 -13.22
C SER A 35 -37.30 1.94 -12.90
N ASP A 36 -38.13 2.85 -13.42
CA ASP A 36 -38.08 4.25 -13.04
C ASP A 36 -38.37 4.47 -11.54
N ASP A 37 -39.24 3.64 -10.93
CA ASP A 37 -39.48 3.65 -9.49
C ASP A 37 -38.24 3.22 -8.69
N ASP A 38 -37.54 2.16 -9.14
CA ASP A 38 -36.29 1.71 -8.50
C ASP A 38 -35.26 2.86 -8.49
N VAL A 39 -35.15 3.59 -9.59
CA VAL A 39 -34.23 4.73 -9.71
C VAL A 39 -34.62 5.88 -8.82
N ARG A 40 -35.92 6.20 -8.72
CA ARG A 40 -36.44 7.22 -7.80
C ARG A 40 -36.07 6.88 -6.36
N LEU A 41 -36.39 5.65 -5.92
CA LEU A 41 -36.10 5.17 -4.57
C LEU A 41 -34.60 5.21 -4.24
N ILE A 42 -33.74 4.75 -5.15
CA ILE A 42 -32.28 4.81 -4.96
C ILE A 42 -31.81 6.26 -4.80
N ARG A 43 -32.29 7.18 -5.65
CA ARG A 43 -31.86 8.59 -5.60
C ARG A 43 -32.28 9.26 -4.31
N GLU A 44 -33.51 9.01 -3.86
CA GLU A 44 -34.06 9.58 -2.64
C GLU A 44 -33.30 9.06 -1.41
N PHE A 45 -33.08 7.75 -1.31
CA PHE A 45 -32.26 7.15 -0.26
C PHE A 45 -30.86 7.74 -0.20
N ILE A 46 -30.21 7.92 -1.36
CA ILE A 46 -28.87 8.51 -1.42
C ILE A 46 -28.88 9.99 -1.04
N ALA A 47 -29.91 10.74 -1.41
CA ALA A 47 -30.06 12.14 -1.05
C ALA A 47 -30.18 12.30 0.47
N GLU A 48 -31.02 11.48 1.12
CA GLU A 48 -31.13 11.47 2.58
C GLU A 48 -29.79 11.07 3.23
N LYS A 49 -29.12 10.01 2.74
CA LYS A 49 -27.82 9.60 3.28
C LYS A 49 -26.74 10.67 3.12
N ARG A 50 -26.79 11.48 2.06
CA ARG A 50 -25.89 12.61 1.90
C ARG A 50 -26.18 13.71 2.92
N SER A 51 -27.45 14.06 3.10
CA SER A 51 -27.88 15.14 3.98
C SER A 51 -27.72 14.79 5.47
N CYS A 52 -28.12 13.59 5.87
CA CYS A 52 -28.16 13.18 7.27
C CYS A 52 -26.84 12.55 7.74
N ASP A 53 -26.22 11.68 6.92
CA ASP A 53 -25.04 10.91 7.30
C ASP A 53 -23.72 11.50 6.75
N ASN A 54 -23.79 12.61 5.99
CA ASN A 54 -22.63 13.27 5.36
C ASN A 54 -21.74 12.30 4.56
N ILE A 55 -22.34 11.35 3.84
CA ILE A 55 -21.58 10.34 3.10
C ILE A 55 -20.76 10.96 1.96
N LYS A 56 -19.53 10.46 1.78
CA LYS A 56 -18.66 10.83 0.66
C LYS A 56 -19.00 10.05 -0.61
N THR A 57 -18.62 10.56 -1.78
CA THR A 57 -18.89 9.96 -3.11
C THR A 57 -18.53 8.47 -3.23
N GLY A 58 -17.46 8.02 -2.57
CA GLY A 58 -17.10 6.60 -2.54
C GLY A 58 -18.12 5.71 -1.83
N ARG A 59 -18.72 6.20 -0.74
CA ARG A 59 -19.76 5.47 0.00
C ARG A 59 -21.06 5.46 -0.80
N GLU A 60 -21.44 6.57 -1.40
CA GLU A 60 -22.56 6.66 -2.33
C GLU A 60 -22.44 5.64 -3.46
N ASN A 61 -21.32 5.63 -4.18
CA ASN A 61 -21.12 4.68 -5.28
C ASN A 61 -21.22 3.22 -4.80
N LYS A 62 -20.71 2.91 -3.60
CA LYS A 62 -20.86 1.58 -3.01
C LYS A 62 -22.34 1.24 -2.75
N LEU A 63 -23.11 2.16 -2.17
CA LEU A 63 -24.54 1.97 -1.92
C LEU A 63 -25.29 1.73 -3.25
N VAL A 64 -25.12 2.63 -4.23
CA VAL A 64 -25.78 2.55 -5.53
C VAL A 64 -25.43 1.24 -6.26
N PHE A 65 -24.15 0.89 -6.39
CA PHE A 65 -23.76 -0.34 -7.09
C PHE A 65 -24.26 -1.60 -6.39
N THR A 66 -24.32 -1.60 -5.06
CA THR A 66 -24.86 -2.73 -4.31
C THR A 66 -26.37 -2.86 -4.50
N LEU A 67 -27.13 -1.75 -4.48
CA LEU A 67 -28.57 -1.77 -4.72
C LEU A 67 -28.90 -2.21 -6.14
N ILE A 68 -28.22 -1.67 -7.15
CA ILE A 68 -28.36 -2.14 -8.54
C ILE A 68 -28.00 -3.64 -8.64
N GLY A 69 -26.95 -4.06 -7.92
CA GLY A 69 -26.55 -5.46 -7.87
C GLY A 69 -27.62 -6.38 -7.27
N TRP A 70 -28.44 -5.89 -6.34
CA TRP A 70 -29.54 -6.65 -5.74
C TRP A 70 -30.66 -6.96 -6.73
N ARG A 71 -30.93 -6.10 -7.71
CA ARG A 71 -31.99 -6.31 -8.71
C ARG A 71 -31.76 -7.52 -9.63
N ARG A 72 -30.58 -8.15 -9.55
CA ARG A 72 -30.30 -9.46 -10.16
C ARG A 72 -30.85 -10.66 -9.37
N PHE A 73 -31.21 -10.45 -8.11
CA PHE A 73 -31.60 -11.48 -7.16
C PHE A 73 -33.00 -11.27 -6.56
N ILE A 74 -33.52 -10.04 -6.62
CA ILE A 74 -34.87 -9.67 -6.14
C ILE A 74 -35.60 -8.85 -7.21
N GLY A 75 -36.94 -8.83 -7.12
CA GLY A 75 -37.82 -8.04 -7.97
C GLY A 75 -37.72 -6.52 -7.73
N PRO A 76 -38.58 -5.71 -8.38
CA PRO A 76 -38.67 -4.27 -8.13
C PRO A 76 -38.80 -3.98 -6.64
N PHE A 77 -38.12 -2.94 -6.15
CA PHE A 77 -37.91 -2.80 -4.71
C PHE A 77 -39.21 -2.68 -3.91
N ARG A 78 -40.19 -1.97 -4.47
CA ARG A 78 -41.50 -1.72 -3.85
C ARG A 78 -42.37 -2.98 -3.76
N ASP A 79 -42.20 -3.91 -4.70
CA ASP A 79 -43.06 -5.08 -4.85
C ASP A 79 -42.56 -6.30 -4.05
N ASN A 80 -41.33 -6.25 -3.54
CA ASN A 80 -40.75 -7.38 -2.81
C ASN A 80 -41.44 -7.58 -1.46
N SER A 81 -41.88 -8.82 -1.22
CA SER A 81 -42.26 -9.31 0.10
C SER A 81 -41.03 -9.70 0.93
N ILE A 82 -41.25 -10.01 2.21
CA ILE A 82 -40.18 -10.54 3.06
C ILE A 82 -39.65 -11.91 2.56
N ALA A 83 -40.50 -12.71 1.90
CA ALA A 83 -40.09 -13.99 1.33
C ALA A 83 -39.11 -13.78 0.17
N ASP A 84 -39.40 -12.82 -0.71
CA ASP A 84 -38.52 -12.45 -1.82
C ASP A 84 -37.14 -11.99 -1.33
N LEU A 85 -37.08 -11.26 -0.20
CA LEU A 85 -35.79 -10.89 0.40
C LEU A 85 -35.02 -12.11 0.91
N TYR A 86 -35.69 -13.10 1.51
CA TYR A 86 -35.03 -14.32 1.98
C TYR A 86 -34.50 -15.15 0.81
N ASP A 87 -35.31 -15.34 -0.22
CA ASP A 87 -34.94 -16.09 -1.43
C ASP A 87 -33.84 -15.36 -2.22
N GLY A 88 -33.90 -14.04 -2.28
CA GLY A 88 -32.85 -13.20 -2.86
C GLY A 88 -31.53 -13.31 -2.11
N ILE A 89 -31.55 -13.36 -0.77
CA ILE A 89 -30.33 -13.56 0.03
C ILE A 89 -29.72 -14.94 -0.20
N ASP A 90 -30.54 -15.99 -0.29
CA ASP A 90 -30.05 -17.34 -0.62
C ASP A 90 -29.48 -17.39 -2.03
N SER A 91 -30.17 -16.77 -2.99
CA SER A 91 -29.74 -16.63 -4.38
C SER A 91 -28.44 -15.86 -4.51
N LEU A 92 -28.23 -14.79 -3.74
CA LEU A 92 -26.97 -14.04 -3.70
C LEU A 92 -25.82 -14.92 -3.20
N LYS A 93 -26.04 -15.71 -2.15
CA LYS A 93 -25.02 -16.58 -1.55
C LYS A 93 -24.58 -17.69 -2.50
N LYS A 94 -25.52 -18.24 -3.28
CA LYS A 94 -25.25 -19.27 -4.30
C LYS A 94 -24.83 -18.67 -5.65
N GLY A 95 -25.11 -17.38 -5.83
CA GLY A 95 -24.97 -16.66 -7.08
C GLY A 95 -23.52 -16.35 -7.46
N LYS A 96 -23.36 -15.96 -8.72
CA LYS A 96 -22.09 -15.53 -9.29
C LYS A 96 -22.11 -14.03 -9.58
N SER A 97 -20.96 -13.39 -9.38
CA SER A 97 -20.69 -12.03 -9.86
C SER A 97 -20.87 -11.94 -11.38
N THR A 98 -20.92 -10.73 -11.91
CA THR A 98 -20.97 -10.47 -13.37
C THR A 98 -19.77 -11.07 -14.14
N LYS A 99 -18.70 -11.46 -13.43
CA LYS A 99 -17.52 -12.14 -13.97
C LYS A 99 -17.56 -13.67 -13.80
N GLY A 100 -18.70 -14.24 -13.45
CA GLY A 100 -18.89 -15.69 -13.30
C GLY A 100 -18.28 -16.32 -12.04
N LYS A 101 -17.67 -15.53 -11.14
CA LYS A 101 -17.07 -16.02 -9.89
C LYS A 101 -18.05 -15.88 -8.71
N PRO A 102 -18.07 -16.82 -7.76
CA PRO A 102 -18.83 -16.67 -6.51
C PRO A 102 -18.45 -15.38 -5.76
N TYR A 103 -19.39 -14.84 -5.00
CA TYR A 103 -19.13 -13.67 -4.17
C TYR A 103 -18.23 -14.02 -2.99
N LYS A 104 -17.31 -13.12 -2.64
CA LYS A 104 -16.51 -13.25 -1.43
C LYS A 104 -17.38 -13.02 -0.20
N HIS A 105 -17.04 -13.66 0.92
CA HIS A 105 -17.76 -13.55 2.19
C HIS A 105 -18.04 -12.10 2.62
N ASN A 106 -17.01 -11.26 2.66
CA ASN A 106 -17.18 -9.83 3.02
C ASN A 106 -17.98 -9.03 1.99
N THR A 107 -18.04 -9.47 0.72
CA THR A 107 -18.92 -8.87 -0.28
C THR A 107 -20.38 -9.23 -0.01
N ILE A 108 -20.68 -10.49 0.37
CA ILE A 108 -22.03 -10.90 0.78
C ILE A 108 -22.47 -10.12 2.02
N LEU A 109 -21.57 -9.93 2.99
CA LEU A 109 -21.81 -9.08 4.16
C LEU A 109 -22.23 -7.67 3.75
N ASP A 110 -21.45 -7.01 2.89
CA ASP A 110 -21.74 -5.66 2.42
C ASP A 110 -23.10 -5.58 1.72
N PHE A 111 -23.42 -6.58 0.88
CA PHE A 111 -24.71 -6.65 0.19
C PHE A 111 -25.87 -6.73 1.17
N ILE A 112 -25.83 -7.67 2.12
CA ILE A 112 -26.90 -7.87 3.09
C ILE A 112 -27.04 -6.65 4.01
N ALA A 113 -25.92 -6.06 4.47
CA ALA A 113 -25.95 -4.89 5.33
C ALA A 113 -26.59 -3.68 4.63
N ILE A 114 -26.25 -3.45 3.35
CA ILE A 114 -26.82 -2.34 2.55
C ILE A 114 -28.30 -2.60 2.23
N LEU A 115 -28.68 -3.85 1.92
CA LEU A 115 -30.09 -4.21 1.71
C LEU A 115 -30.94 -3.90 2.94
N LYS A 116 -30.48 -4.34 4.11
CA LYS A 116 -31.17 -4.05 5.38
C LYS A 116 -31.29 -2.56 5.65
N GLN A 117 -30.22 -1.80 5.40
CA GLN A 117 -30.25 -0.35 5.56
C GLN A 117 -31.28 0.30 4.64
N PHE A 118 -31.36 -0.15 3.40
CA PHE A 118 -32.27 0.39 2.39
C PHE A 118 -33.73 0.03 2.68
N TYR A 119 -34.04 -1.23 2.99
CA TYR A 119 -35.41 -1.62 3.34
C TYR A 119 -35.88 -1.05 4.68
N SER A 120 -34.98 -0.83 5.63
CA SER A 120 -35.32 -0.11 6.87
C SER A 120 -35.78 1.31 6.55
N TRP A 121 -35.05 2.00 5.66
CA TRP A 121 -35.42 3.32 5.17
C TRP A 121 -36.74 3.29 4.36
N MET A 122 -36.96 2.27 3.52
CA MET A 122 -38.22 2.13 2.79
C MET A 122 -39.43 1.93 3.71
N ILE A 123 -39.28 1.17 4.79
CA ILE A 123 -40.34 0.96 5.78
C ILE A 123 -40.64 2.27 6.53
N GLU A 124 -39.59 3.00 6.94
CA GLU A 124 -39.72 4.29 7.63
C GLU A 124 -40.45 5.35 6.77
N ASN A 125 -40.27 5.31 5.45
CA ASN A 125 -40.93 6.20 4.50
C ASN A 125 -42.20 5.61 3.88
N GLU A 126 -42.75 4.53 4.44
CA GLU A 126 -43.99 3.88 3.98
C GLU A 126 -43.94 3.39 2.51
N TYR A 127 -42.76 3.17 1.96
CA TYR A 127 -42.55 2.62 0.63
C TYR A 127 -42.58 1.09 0.58
N SER A 128 -42.55 0.41 1.73
CA SER A 128 -42.62 -1.04 1.84
C SER A 128 -43.48 -1.45 3.03
N GLU A 129 -44.35 -2.42 2.83
CA GLU A 129 -45.21 -3.01 3.88
C GLU A 129 -44.52 -4.15 4.65
N ILE A 130 -43.24 -4.41 4.38
CA ILE A 130 -42.49 -5.48 5.04
C ILE A 130 -42.44 -5.20 6.56
N PRO A 131 -42.81 -6.18 7.42
CA PRO A 131 -42.72 -5.97 8.86
C PRO A 131 -41.28 -5.77 9.32
N GLU A 132 -40.99 -4.62 9.94
CA GLU A 132 -39.64 -4.25 10.42
C GLU A 132 -39.00 -5.35 11.30
N ARG A 133 -39.80 -5.96 12.19
CA ARG A 133 -39.34 -7.06 13.07
C ARG A 133 -38.81 -8.27 12.29
N LYS A 134 -39.30 -8.52 11.07
CA LYS A 134 -38.81 -9.60 10.21
C LYS A 134 -37.52 -9.19 9.50
N LEU A 135 -37.44 -7.95 9.02
CA LEU A 135 -36.22 -7.39 8.44
C LEU A 135 -35.05 -7.42 9.45
N ILE A 136 -35.29 -7.04 10.71
CA ILE A 136 -34.27 -7.04 11.78
C ILE A 136 -33.69 -8.45 11.98
N LYS A 137 -34.51 -9.50 11.88
CA LYS A 137 -34.10 -10.92 12.04
C LYS A 137 -33.15 -11.41 10.95
N ILE A 138 -33.03 -10.73 9.81
CA ILE A 138 -32.04 -11.07 8.79
C ILE A 138 -30.64 -10.93 9.38
N LYS A 139 -29.94 -12.05 9.51
CA LYS A 139 -28.59 -12.08 10.07
C LYS A 139 -27.58 -11.57 9.04
N ILE A 140 -26.85 -10.52 9.40
CA ILE A 140 -25.69 -10.07 8.65
C ILE A 140 -24.52 -11.02 9.00
N PRO A 141 -23.81 -11.59 8.01
CA PRO A 141 -22.61 -12.38 8.28
C PRO A 141 -21.61 -11.60 9.12
N LYS A 142 -20.91 -12.28 10.04
CA LYS A 142 -19.78 -11.66 10.74
C LYS A 142 -18.69 -11.32 9.73
N LYS A 143 -18.02 -10.18 9.93
CA LYS A 143 -16.90 -9.81 9.07
C LYS A 143 -15.78 -10.82 9.21
N ASP A 144 -15.33 -11.35 8.07
CA ASP A 144 -14.12 -12.14 8.03
C ASP A 144 -12.92 -11.19 8.05
N THR A 145 -12.13 -11.26 9.10
CA THR A 145 -10.93 -10.46 9.31
C THR A 145 -9.68 -11.11 8.71
N MET A 146 -9.72 -12.41 8.43
CA MET A 146 -8.58 -13.23 8.01
C MET A 146 -8.55 -13.36 6.49
N THR A 147 -8.54 -12.23 5.80
CA THR A 147 -8.60 -12.18 4.32
C THR A 147 -7.26 -12.37 3.61
N LYS A 148 -6.18 -12.58 4.37
CA LYS A 148 -4.81 -12.69 3.87
C LYS A 148 -4.12 -13.86 4.53
N GLU A 149 -3.65 -14.78 3.71
CA GLU A 149 -2.86 -15.92 4.16
C GLU A 149 -1.36 -15.56 4.17
N ALA A 150 -0.54 -16.30 4.91
CA ALA A 150 0.90 -16.09 4.94
C ALA A 150 1.52 -16.13 3.53
N GLY A 151 0.99 -16.97 2.63
CA GLY A 151 1.43 -17.06 1.23
C GLY A 151 1.15 -15.81 0.40
N ASP A 152 0.20 -14.96 0.80
CA ASP A 152 -0.08 -13.68 0.12
C ASP A 152 0.95 -12.59 0.47
N LEU A 153 1.71 -12.77 1.55
CA LEU A 153 2.68 -11.80 2.04
C LEU A 153 4.02 -11.97 1.31
N MET A 154 4.69 -10.85 1.06
CA MET A 154 6.06 -10.84 0.57
C MET A 154 7.05 -11.22 1.66
N THR A 155 8.00 -12.09 1.32
CA THR A 155 9.19 -12.41 2.13
C THR A 155 10.27 -11.33 1.98
N LYS A 156 11.23 -11.28 2.90
CA LYS A 156 12.38 -10.35 2.80
C LYS A 156 13.20 -10.60 1.52
N THR A 157 13.33 -11.85 1.07
CA THR A 157 13.94 -12.24 -0.22
C THR A 157 13.17 -11.72 -1.45
N GLU A 158 11.84 -11.80 -1.46
CA GLU A 158 11.02 -11.25 -2.55
C GLU A 158 11.18 -9.72 -2.65
N ILE A 159 11.28 -9.01 -1.51
CA ILE A 159 11.56 -7.57 -1.50
C ILE A 159 12.91 -7.28 -2.15
N SER A 160 13.97 -8.01 -1.77
CA SER A 160 15.30 -7.88 -2.39
C SER A 160 15.27 -8.16 -3.90
N ALA A 161 14.54 -9.19 -4.34
CA ALA A 161 14.38 -9.50 -5.75
C ALA A 161 13.70 -8.34 -6.52
N MET A 162 12.65 -7.75 -5.95
CA MET A 162 12.01 -6.57 -6.54
C MET A 162 12.93 -5.36 -6.61
N MET A 163 13.74 -5.11 -5.58
CA MET A 163 14.73 -4.03 -5.57
C MET A 163 15.77 -4.20 -6.69
N ASN A 164 16.28 -5.42 -6.87
CA ASN A 164 17.20 -5.75 -7.97
C ASN A 164 16.55 -5.62 -9.36
N ALA A 165 15.26 -5.94 -9.47
CA ALA A 165 14.50 -5.81 -10.72
C ALA A 165 14.09 -4.36 -11.07
N CYS A 166 14.36 -3.39 -10.19
CA CYS A 166 14.11 -1.97 -10.46
C CYS A 166 15.11 -1.40 -11.46
N GLN A 167 14.61 -0.64 -12.44
CA GLN A 167 15.46 -0.04 -13.48
C GLN A 167 15.83 1.43 -13.20
N ARG A 168 15.10 2.10 -12.30
CA ARG A 168 15.24 3.53 -12.00
C ARG A 168 15.37 3.75 -10.50
N SER A 169 16.10 4.79 -10.09
CA SER A 169 16.23 5.21 -8.69
C SER A 169 14.88 5.48 -8.04
N ARG A 170 13.96 6.15 -8.76
CA ARG A 170 12.56 6.32 -8.33
C ARG A 170 11.89 5.02 -7.92
N ASP A 171 12.04 3.95 -8.70
CA ASP A 171 11.36 2.69 -8.45
C ASP A 171 11.93 1.99 -7.20
N ARG A 172 13.25 2.03 -7.01
CA ARG A 172 13.92 1.55 -5.79
C ARG A 172 13.45 2.33 -4.56
N ALA A 173 13.40 3.65 -4.66
CA ALA A 173 12.89 4.52 -3.60
C ALA A 173 11.43 4.18 -3.28
N LEU A 174 10.58 4.07 -4.29
CA LEU A 174 9.16 3.75 -4.13
C LEU A 174 8.94 2.41 -3.40
N ILE A 175 9.64 1.35 -3.82
CA ILE A 175 9.50 0.03 -3.22
C ILE A 175 9.98 0.02 -1.77
N MET A 176 11.18 0.55 -1.50
CA MET A 176 11.71 0.54 -0.14
C MET A 176 10.88 1.42 0.80
N THR A 177 10.43 2.59 0.34
CA THR A 177 9.51 3.44 1.11
C THR A 177 8.19 2.73 1.41
N LEU A 178 7.59 2.05 0.41
CA LEU A 178 6.36 1.27 0.61
C LEU A 178 6.53 0.14 1.63
N TYR A 179 7.61 -0.63 1.48
CA TYR A 179 7.95 -1.74 2.37
C TYR A 179 8.20 -1.22 3.79
N GLU A 180 9.18 -0.34 3.95
CA GLU A 180 9.64 0.09 5.27
C GLU A 180 8.58 0.85 6.05
N GLY A 181 7.94 1.83 5.41
CA GLY A 181 6.98 2.71 6.07
C GLY A 181 5.54 2.22 6.07
N GLY A 182 5.26 1.10 5.41
CA GLY A 182 3.93 0.50 5.30
C GLY A 182 2.87 1.49 4.80
N PHE A 183 3.23 2.42 3.92
CA PHE A 183 2.35 3.51 3.49
C PHE A 183 1.14 3.01 2.72
N ARG A 184 0.01 3.69 2.91
CA ARG A 184 -1.14 3.53 2.01
C ARG A 184 -0.77 4.09 0.64
N ILE A 185 -1.34 3.52 -0.42
CA ILE A 185 -1.09 3.99 -1.79
C ILE A 185 -1.40 5.49 -1.98
N GLY A 186 -2.39 6.03 -1.26
CA GLY A 186 -2.71 7.45 -1.30
C GLY A 186 -1.71 8.34 -0.58
N GLU A 187 -1.13 7.84 0.49
CA GLU A 187 -0.04 8.53 1.19
C GLU A 187 1.19 8.62 0.29
N ILE A 188 1.54 7.55 -0.42
CA ILE A 188 2.61 7.58 -1.43
C ILE A 188 2.30 8.54 -2.57
N ALA A 189 1.10 8.47 -3.14
CA ALA A 189 0.71 9.29 -4.28
C ALA A 189 0.67 10.80 -3.96
N THR A 190 0.46 11.16 -2.69
CA THR A 190 0.34 12.54 -2.21
C THR A 190 1.56 13.00 -1.42
N MET A 191 2.61 12.19 -1.31
CA MET A 191 3.82 12.52 -0.55
C MET A 191 4.57 13.65 -1.24
N THR A 192 4.89 14.70 -0.49
CA THR A 192 5.63 15.88 -0.98
C THR A 192 7.01 15.97 -0.34
N TRP A 193 7.96 16.64 -0.99
CA TRP A 193 9.33 16.75 -0.48
C TRP A 193 9.42 17.47 0.86
N LYS A 194 8.50 18.41 1.17
CA LYS A 194 8.39 19.03 2.50
C LYS A 194 8.02 18.03 3.61
N ASP A 195 7.37 16.92 3.26
CA ASP A 195 6.96 15.91 4.24
C ASP A 195 8.15 15.04 4.69
N LEU A 196 9.31 15.15 4.01
CA LEU A 196 10.53 14.38 4.26
C LEU A 196 11.61 15.24 4.91
N VAL A 197 12.05 14.85 6.10
CA VAL A 197 13.18 15.47 6.80
C VAL A 197 14.31 14.45 6.90
N PHE A 198 15.45 14.76 6.29
CA PHE A 198 16.66 13.93 6.34
C PHE A 198 17.49 14.32 7.56
N ASP A 199 17.90 13.34 8.35
CA ASP A 199 18.82 13.50 9.48
C ASP A 199 19.90 12.41 9.46
N GLN A 200 20.74 12.36 10.49
CA GLN A 200 21.86 11.42 10.60
C GLN A 200 21.44 9.93 10.71
N TYR A 201 20.19 9.65 11.06
CA TYR A 201 19.67 8.29 11.23
C TYR A 201 18.80 7.83 10.05
N GLY A 202 18.35 8.75 9.20
CA GLY A 202 17.58 8.44 7.99
C GLY A 202 16.62 9.55 7.60
N VAL A 203 15.41 9.17 7.19
CA VAL A 203 14.35 10.09 6.76
C VAL A 203 13.13 9.98 7.67
N ILE A 204 12.71 11.09 8.23
CA ILE A 204 11.43 11.22 8.92
C ILE A 204 10.38 11.61 7.89
N VAL A 205 9.26 10.88 7.86
CA VAL A 205 8.08 11.23 7.08
C VAL A 205 6.95 11.57 8.04
N ASN A 206 6.43 12.80 7.93
CA ASN A 206 5.27 13.27 8.68
C ASN A 206 4.07 13.42 7.74
N LEU A 207 3.09 12.54 7.87
CA LEU A 207 1.91 12.57 7.01
C LEU A 207 0.65 12.99 7.76
N ASN A 208 0.00 14.03 7.24
CA ASN A 208 -1.39 14.36 7.57
C ASN A 208 -2.31 13.88 6.44
N PHE A 209 -2.55 12.57 6.36
CA PHE A 209 -3.59 12.06 5.45
C PHE A 209 -4.98 12.21 6.09
N LYS A 210 -6.02 12.27 5.24
CA LYS A 210 -7.50 12.37 5.42
C LYS A 210 -8.15 12.10 6.79
N THR A 211 -7.52 11.42 7.73
CA THR A 211 -7.96 11.16 9.11
C THR A 211 -7.56 12.25 10.11
N GLY A 212 -6.77 13.24 9.72
CA GLY A 212 -6.34 14.35 10.60
C GLY A 212 -5.38 13.95 11.73
N LYS A 213 -5.02 12.66 11.83
CA LYS A 213 -4.03 12.15 12.78
C LYS A 213 -2.65 12.16 12.11
N PRO A 214 -1.67 12.94 12.62
CA PRO A 214 -0.31 12.92 12.09
C PRO A 214 0.28 11.53 12.27
N ARG A 215 0.86 10.99 11.19
CA ARG A 215 1.59 9.72 11.21
C ARG A 215 3.08 10.00 11.08
N TYR A 216 3.80 9.77 12.16
CA TYR A 216 5.26 9.80 12.21
C TYR A 216 5.81 8.45 11.75
N VAL A 217 6.63 8.47 10.71
CA VAL A 217 7.28 7.26 10.17
C VAL A 217 8.76 7.53 9.99
N ARG A 218 9.59 6.74 10.67
CA ARG A 218 11.04 6.74 10.46
C ARG A 218 11.39 5.74 9.37
N LEU A 219 12.11 6.21 8.35
CA LEU A 219 12.68 5.40 7.28
C LEU A 219 14.20 5.40 7.41
N ILE A 220 14.80 4.24 7.56
CA ILE A 220 16.24 4.01 7.66
C ILE A 220 16.72 3.33 6.37
N MET A 221 16.08 2.21 6.00
CA MET A 221 16.41 1.43 4.80
C MET A 221 16.18 2.20 3.49
N ALA A 222 15.16 3.06 3.44
CA ALA A 222 14.81 3.82 2.25
C ALA A 222 15.73 5.04 2.01
N THR A 223 16.56 5.42 2.99
CA THR A 223 17.32 6.68 2.99
C THR A 223 18.19 6.84 1.75
N GLU A 224 19.03 5.86 1.45
CA GLU A 224 19.96 5.93 0.31
C GLU A 224 19.20 5.94 -1.03
N TYR A 225 18.09 5.20 -1.12
CA TYR A 225 17.27 5.16 -2.32
C TYR A 225 16.52 6.48 -2.54
N LEU A 226 16.00 7.09 -1.47
CA LEU A 226 15.37 8.40 -1.50
C LEU A 226 16.38 9.49 -1.85
N ALA A 227 17.60 9.43 -1.30
CA ALA A 227 18.67 10.37 -1.64
C ALA A 227 19.10 10.24 -3.11
N ALA A 228 19.27 9.01 -3.61
CA ALA A 228 19.57 8.76 -5.02
C ALA A 228 18.44 9.27 -5.93
N TRP A 229 17.18 9.03 -5.57
CA TRP A 229 16.05 9.56 -6.31
C TRP A 229 15.97 11.09 -6.25
N LYS A 230 16.26 11.70 -5.10
CA LYS A 230 16.32 13.16 -4.94
C LYS A 230 17.34 13.79 -5.90
N ARG A 231 18.48 13.13 -6.11
CA ARG A 231 19.52 13.55 -7.07
C ARG A 231 19.08 13.40 -8.53
N ASP A 232 18.39 12.31 -8.84
CA ASP A 232 17.88 12.00 -10.19
C ASP A 232 16.53 12.69 -10.49
N TYR A 233 16.00 13.48 -9.55
CA TYR A 233 14.69 14.10 -9.68
C TYR A 233 14.72 15.14 -10.81
N PRO A 234 13.75 15.12 -11.76
CA PRO A 234 13.82 15.97 -12.95
C PRO A 234 13.50 17.45 -12.70
N PHE A 235 13.22 17.83 -11.45
CA PHE A 235 12.91 19.20 -11.03
C PHE A 235 13.64 19.53 -9.72
N ASN A 236 13.34 20.67 -9.10
CA ASN A 236 13.83 20.96 -7.76
C ASN A 236 13.04 20.13 -6.70
N PRO A 237 13.68 19.24 -5.92
CA PRO A 237 12.99 18.35 -4.98
C PRO A 237 12.71 19.04 -3.64
N VAL A 238 11.85 20.06 -3.64
CA VAL A 238 11.52 20.89 -2.46
C VAL A 238 10.02 21.18 -2.36
N GLY A 239 9.57 21.59 -1.17
CA GLY A 239 8.23 22.14 -0.96
C GLY A 239 7.11 21.15 -1.30
N GLU A 240 6.08 21.65 -2.00
CA GLU A 240 4.87 20.92 -2.38
C GLU A 240 5.06 19.97 -3.58
N ASN A 241 6.27 19.89 -4.14
CA ASN A 241 6.54 19.01 -5.26
C ASN A 241 6.40 17.54 -4.81
N LEU A 242 5.69 16.74 -5.59
CA LEU A 242 5.46 15.34 -5.26
C LEU A 242 6.76 14.53 -5.33
N VAL A 243 7.01 13.73 -4.29
CA VAL A 243 8.19 12.85 -4.24
C VAL A 243 8.15 11.85 -5.39
N PHE A 244 7.01 11.18 -5.58
CA PHE A 244 6.86 10.15 -6.60
C PHE A 244 6.02 10.63 -7.78
N ILE A 245 6.63 10.65 -8.96
CA ILE A 245 6.03 11.13 -10.22
C ILE A 245 6.12 10.07 -11.32
N THR A 246 5.33 10.22 -12.38
CA THR A 246 5.36 9.31 -13.54
C THR A 246 6.65 9.48 -14.35
N ARG A 247 6.91 8.58 -15.31
CA ARG A 247 8.08 8.73 -16.21
C ARG A 247 8.01 10.01 -17.04
N GLN A 248 6.79 10.44 -17.35
CA GLN A 248 6.52 11.68 -18.05
C GLN A 248 6.42 12.87 -17.09
N SER A 249 6.82 12.74 -15.83
CA SER A 249 6.82 13.81 -14.85
C SER A 249 5.42 14.39 -14.54
N ASN A 250 4.41 13.52 -14.48
CA ASN A 250 3.05 13.87 -14.02
C ASN A 250 2.80 13.28 -12.61
N ALA A 251 1.73 13.70 -11.94
CA ALA A 251 1.29 13.06 -10.70
C ALA A 251 0.95 11.57 -10.92
N LEU A 252 1.29 10.73 -9.94
CA LEU A 252 0.97 9.30 -9.98
C LEU A 252 -0.48 9.05 -9.59
N SER A 253 -1.20 8.28 -10.41
CA SER A 253 -2.50 7.73 -10.01
C SER A 253 -2.35 6.36 -9.34
N HIS A 254 -3.37 5.95 -8.59
CA HIS A 254 -3.41 4.61 -7.98
C HIS A 254 -3.18 3.50 -9.01
N GLY A 255 -3.87 3.58 -10.16
CA GLY A 255 -3.74 2.59 -11.23
C GLY A 255 -2.32 2.51 -11.79
N MET A 256 -1.63 3.65 -11.87
CA MET A 256 -0.23 3.70 -12.33
C MET A 256 0.73 3.09 -11.32
N ILE A 257 0.57 3.38 -10.03
CA ILE A 257 1.40 2.75 -8.98
C ILE A 257 1.17 1.24 -8.98
N THR A 258 -0.08 0.77 -8.98
CA THR A 258 -0.40 -0.67 -9.04
C THR A 258 0.20 -1.32 -10.30
N SER A 259 0.09 -0.67 -11.45
CA SER A 259 0.67 -1.18 -12.70
C SER A 259 2.20 -1.25 -12.63
N GLN A 260 2.85 -0.24 -12.05
CA GLN A 260 4.31 -0.22 -11.88
C GLN A 260 4.78 -1.32 -10.95
N LEU A 261 4.13 -1.51 -9.79
CA LEU A 261 4.44 -2.60 -8.86
C LEU A 261 4.31 -3.97 -9.52
N ARG A 262 3.24 -4.19 -10.29
CA ARG A 262 3.05 -5.44 -11.06
C ARG A 262 4.16 -5.65 -12.08
N ARG A 263 4.56 -4.61 -12.83
CA ARG A 263 5.66 -4.71 -13.80
C ARG A 263 6.98 -5.08 -13.14
N ILE A 264 7.28 -4.50 -11.97
CA ILE A 264 8.51 -4.81 -11.23
C ILE A 264 8.42 -6.25 -10.67
N GLY A 265 7.29 -6.64 -10.10
CA GLY A 265 7.05 -8.00 -9.60
C GLY A 265 7.25 -9.06 -10.67
N ASN A 266 6.69 -8.85 -11.87
CA ASN A 266 6.89 -9.77 -13.00
C ASN A 266 8.36 -9.89 -13.41
N ARG A 267 9.13 -8.78 -13.41
CA ARG A 267 10.57 -8.83 -13.69
C ARG A 267 11.37 -9.54 -12.61
N ALA A 268 10.89 -9.50 -11.37
CA ALA A 268 11.48 -10.19 -10.22
C ALA A 268 11.08 -11.68 -10.15
N GLY A 269 10.23 -12.18 -11.07
CA GLY A 269 9.75 -13.56 -11.05
C GLY A 269 8.70 -13.83 -9.96
N ILE A 270 8.00 -12.81 -9.48
CA ILE A 270 7.01 -12.96 -8.40
C ILE A 270 5.61 -13.07 -9.02
N GLU A 271 4.96 -14.21 -8.78
CA GLU A 271 3.61 -14.50 -9.30
C GLU A 271 2.48 -13.92 -8.42
N LYS A 272 2.79 -13.54 -7.18
CA LYS A 272 1.84 -12.98 -6.21
C LYS A 272 1.22 -11.68 -6.72
N HIS A 273 -0.05 -11.45 -6.37
CA HIS A 273 -0.72 -10.18 -6.69
C HIS A 273 -0.24 -9.05 -5.77
N ILE A 274 0.85 -8.40 -6.15
CA ILE A 274 1.50 -7.34 -5.37
C ILE A 274 0.70 -6.03 -5.44
N THR A 275 0.42 -5.46 -4.26
CA THR A 275 -0.16 -4.12 -4.09
C THR A 275 0.51 -3.40 -2.93
N ALA A 276 0.33 -2.09 -2.82
CA ALA A 276 0.81 -1.32 -1.66
C ALA A 276 0.29 -1.88 -0.32
N HIS A 277 -0.91 -2.44 -0.30
CA HIS A 277 -1.43 -3.10 0.90
C HIS A 277 -0.63 -4.37 1.24
N VAL A 278 -0.21 -5.17 0.26
CA VAL A 278 0.63 -6.35 0.51
C VAL A 278 1.96 -5.94 1.15
N PHE A 279 2.62 -4.89 0.65
CA PHE A 279 3.83 -4.32 1.30
C PHE A 279 3.59 -3.99 2.77
N ARG A 280 2.48 -3.29 3.05
CA ARG A 280 2.11 -2.91 4.42
C ARG A 280 1.83 -4.13 5.30
N HIS A 281 1.06 -5.11 4.82
CA HIS A 281 0.77 -6.32 5.57
C HIS A 281 2.06 -7.09 5.87
N SER A 282 2.92 -7.28 4.87
CA SER A 282 4.24 -7.90 5.05
C SER A 282 5.09 -7.18 6.08
N ARG A 283 5.17 -5.85 6.04
CA ARG A 283 5.97 -5.10 7.01
C ARG A 283 5.43 -5.21 8.42
N ILE A 284 4.11 -5.16 8.62
CA ILE A 284 3.50 -5.37 9.93
C ILE A 284 3.88 -6.75 10.48
N THR A 285 3.70 -7.81 9.67
CA THR A 285 4.07 -9.17 10.05
C THR A 285 5.55 -9.28 10.38
N HIS A 286 6.44 -8.72 9.55
CA HIS A 286 7.88 -8.75 9.84
C HIS A 286 8.24 -7.99 11.13
N LEU A 287 7.63 -6.83 11.39
CA LEU A 287 7.86 -6.07 12.63
C LEU A 287 7.41 -6.87 13.87
N ILE A 288 6.28 -7.59 13.78
CA ILE A 288 5.82 -8.48 14.85
C ILE A 288 6.84 -9.61 15.06
N THR A 289 7.27 -10.28 13.99
CA THR A 289 8.29 -11.35 14.05
C THR A 289 9.65 -10.84 14.54
N ASP A 290 9.97 -9.58 14.29
CA ASP A 290 11.20 -8.93 14.77
C ASP A 290 11.08 -8.45 16.23
N GLY A 291 9.92 -8.62 16.88
CA GLY A 291 9.68 -8.31 18.29
C GLY A 291 9.45 -6.82 18.56
N VAL A 292 9.01 -6.06 17.55
CA VAL A 292 8.72 -4.63 17.73
C VAL A 292 7.43 -4.46 18.53
N ASN A 293 7.46 -3.59 19.53
CA ASN A 293 6.31 -3.34 20.41
C ASN A 293 5.05 -2.96 19.61
N GLU A 294 3.93 -3.59 19.94
CA GLU A 294 2.63 -3.37 19.31
C GLU A 294 2.25 -1.88 19.26
N SER A 295 2.49 -1.11 20.31
CA SER A 295 2.17 0.32 20.37
C SER A 295 2.93 1.11 19.31
N VAL A 296 4.20 0.76 19.08
CA VAL A 296 5.04 1.37 18.04
C VAL A 296 4.49 1.03 16.67
N ILE A 297 4.17 -0.25 16.42
CA ILE A 297 3.57 -0.67 15.14
C ILE A 297 2.24 0.05 14.92
N LYS A 298 1.39 0.15 15.95
CA LYS A 298 0.07 0.79 15.87
C LYS A 298 0.17 2.27 15.51
N LEU A 299 1.07 3.01 16.16
CA LEU A 299 1.34 4.41 15.85
C LEU A 299 1.96 4.58 14.47
N MET A 300 3.00 3.82 14.15
CA MET A 300 3.68 3.89 12.87
C MET A 300 2.73 3.61 11.71
N MET A 301 1.85 2.61 11.84
CA MET A 301 1.01 2.14 10.74
C MET A 301 -0.31 2.92 10.66
N TRP A 302 -0.98 3.19 11.78
CA TRP A 302 -2.32 3.81 11.78
C TRP A 302 -2.40 5.18 12.45
N GLY A 303 -1.35 5.64 13.13
CA GLY A 303 -1.37 6.90 13.89
C GLY A 303 -2.33 6.86 15.09
N SER A 304 -2.66 5.67 15.60
CA SER A 304 -3.65 5.50 16.67
C SER A 304 -3.40 4.23 17.47
N LEU A 305 -3.27 4.35 18.79
CA LEU A 305 -3.11 3.21 19.71
C LEU A 305 -4.38 2.37 19.87
N THR A 306 -5.55 2.99 19.71
CA THR A 306 -6.87 2.35 19.87
C THR A 306 -7.34 1.56 18.64
N THR A 307 -6.47 1.37 17.63
CA THR A 307 -6.85 0.68 16.39
C THR A 307 -7.04 -0.82 16.64
N LYS A 308 -8.23 -1.34 16.26
CA LYS A 308 -8.53 -2.79 16.22
C LYS A 308 -7.99 -3.48 14.96
N MET A 309 -7.35 -2.72 14.06
CA MET A 309 -6.82 -3.29 12.81
C MET A 309 -5.57 -4.16 13.05
N PHE A 310 -4.92 -4.04 14.22
CA PHE A 310 -3.77 -4.88 14.57
C PHE A 310 -4.19 -6.31 14.91
N ASP A 311 -5.40 -6.49 15.41
CA ASP A 311 -5.99 -7.79 15.79
C ASP A 311 -6.04 -8.79 14.63
N THR A 312 -5.89 -8.34 13.38
CA THR A 312 -5.80 -9.22 12.20
C THR A 312 -4.41 -9.83 11.97
N TYR A 313 -3.42 -9.43 12.78
CA TYR A 313 -2.04 -9.91 12.70
C TYR A 313 -1.57 -10.52 14.01
N ALA A 314 -2.15 -10.07 15.13
CA ALA A 314 -1.79 -10.50 16.46
C ALA A 314 -2.46 -11.85 16.78
N HIS A 315 -1.78 -12.94 16.41
CA HIS A 315 -2.07 -14.27 16.91
C HIS A 315 -0.85 -14.74 17.70
N LEU A 316 -0.78 -14.32 18.96
CA LEU A 316 0.26 -14.80 19.86
C LEU A 316 0.09 -16.31 20.04
N THR A 317 1.12 -17.06 19.69
CA THR A 317 1.23 -18.48 20.02
C THR A 317 1.93 -18.64 21.37
N GLY A 318 1.79 -19.82 22.00
CA GLY A 318 2.54 -20.12 23.24
C GLY A 318 4.04 -19.93 23.06
N SER A 319 4.59 -20.29 21.89
CA SER A 319 5.99 -20.06 21.56
C SER A 319 6.38 -18.58 21.46
N ASP A 320 5.48 -17.69 21.03
CA ASP A 320 5.78 -16.26 20.99
C ASP A 320 5.87 -15.67 22.40
N ILE A 321 5.00 -16.15 23.30
CA ILE A 321 5.02 -15.78 24.73
C ILE A 321 6.32 -16.27 25.38
N ASP A 322 6.67 -17.53 25.16
CA ASP A 322 7.90 -18.10 25.70
C ASP A 322 9.13 -17.38 25.16
N ASN A 323 9.21 -17.12 23.85
CA ASN A 323 10.33 -16.41 23.25
C ASN A 323 10.49 -14.99 23.82
N GLU A 324 9.40 -14.25 23.99
CA GLU A 324 9.42 -12.90 24.54
C GLU A 324 9.82 -12.89 26.03
N LEU A 325 9.24 -13.78 26.84
CA LEU A 325 9.59 -13.88 28.27
C LEU A 325 11.03 -14.35 28.46
N LEU A 326 11.46 -15.39 27.73
CA LEU A 326 12.83 -15.87 27.79
C LEU A 326 13.82 -14.77 27.34
N ARG A 327 13.50 -13.99 26.31
CA ARG A 327 14.31 -12.84 25.90
C ARG A 327 14.38 -11.77 26.99
N ASN A 328 13.27 -11.43 27.61
CA ASN A 328 13.20 -10.41 28.67
C ASN A 328 14.04 -10.79 29.90
N TYR A 329 14.04 -12.07 30.28
CA TYR A 329 14.86 -12.58 31.38
C TYR A 329 16.29 -12.97 30.98
N GLY A 330 16.71 -12.74 29.73
CA GLY A 330 18.04 -13.14 29.24
C GLY A 330 18.26 -14.65 29.14
N LEU A 331 17.18 -15.45 29.19
CA LEU A 331 17.16 -16.91 29.13
C LEU A 331 16.95 -17.44 27.71
N ALA A 332 16.96 -16.57 26.69
CA ALA A 332 16.85 -16.97 25.30
C ALA A 332 17.99 -17.95 24.96
N ARG A 333 17.64 -19.20 24.63
CA ARG A 333 18.61 -20.20 24.19
C ARG A 333 19.33 -19.69 22.94
N SER A 334 20.66 -19.64 22.98
CA SER A 334 21.53 -19.41 21.83
C SER A 334 21.25 -20.37 20.66
N ASP A 335 20.61 -21.49 20.97
CA ASP A 335 20.40 -22.63 20.06
C ASP A 335 19.05 -22.64 19.37
N SER A 336 18.27 -21.55 19.46
CA SER A 336 17.38 -21.24 18.35
C SER A 336 18.25 -20.79 17.18
N LYS A 337 18.76 -21.78 16.42
CA LYS A 337 18.99 -21.63 14.98
C LYS A 337 17.64 -21.31 14.34
N ALA A 338 17.10 -20.12 14.63
CA ALA A 338 16.16 -19.44 13.77
C ALA A 338 16.85 -19.43 12.41
N ALA A 339 16.30 -20.21 11.48
CA ALA A 339 16.75 -20.33 10.10
C ALA A 339 17.38 -19.00 9.67
N LYS A 340 18.69 -19.00 9.29
CA LYS A 340 19.48 -17.85 8.82
C LYS A 340 18.54 -16.67 8.57
N LYS A 341 18.36 -15.79 9.57
CA LYS A 341 17.33 -14.75 9.48
C LYS A 341 17.66 -13.98 8.21
N GLU A 342 16.83 -14.08 7.18
CA GLU A 342 17.02 -13.37 5.90
C GLU A 342 16.88 -11.89 6.21
N SER A 343 17.93 -11.24 6.71
CA SER A 343 17.84 -9.93 7.33
C SER A 343 17.94 -8.85 6.27
N LEU A 344 16.81 -8.23 5.95
CA LEU A 344 16.76 -6.96 5.23
C LEU A 344 16.91 -5.81 6.25
N GLU A 345 18.06 -5.74 6.93
CA GLU A 345 18.30 -4.75 7.99
C GLU A 345 19.35 -3.73 7.53
N PRO A 346 19.23 -2.45 7.95
CA PRO A 346 20.27 -1.44 7.68
C PRO A 346 21.64 -1.90 8.17
N VAL A 347 22.69 -1.54 7.44
CA VAL A 347 24.07 -1.91 7.78
C VAL A 347 24.84 -0.68 8.24
N GLN A 348 25.26 -0.67 9.50
CA GLN A 348 26.12 0.39 10.03
C GLN A 348 27.58 0.14 9.63
N CYS A 349 28.19 1.12 8.97
CA CYS A 349 29.61 1.09 8.61
C CYS A 349 30.48 1.07 9.89
N ARG A 350 31.38 0.10 10.01
CA ARG A 350 32.28 -0.03 11.18
C ARG A 350 33.35 1.06 11.26
N HIS A 351 33.61 1.74 10.14
CA HIS A 351 34.63 2.79 10.06
C HIS A 351 34.07 4.17 10.39
N CYS A 352 33.03 4.61 9.69
CA CYS A 352 32.48 5.96 9.83
C CYS A 352 31.10 6.02 10.51
N ASN A 353 30.57 4.88 10.99
CA ASN A 353 29.27 4.76 11.64
C ASN A 353 28.04 5.17 10.81
N THR A 354 28.23 5.49 9.52
CA THR A 354 27.12 5.77 8.58
C THR A 354 26.20 4.56 8.50
N ILE A 355 24.89 4.81 8.56
CA ILE A 355 23.87 3.77 8.40
C ILE A 355 23.51 3.67 6.91
N ASN A 356 23.78 2.50 6.33
CA ASN A 356 23.58 2.22 4.90
C ASN A 356 22.37 1.31 4.70
N SER A 357 21.85 1.27 3.47
CA SER A 357 20.74 0.40 3.12
C SER A 357 21.13 -1.09 3.21
N PRO A 358 20.16 -1.99 3.40
CA PRO A 358 20.44 -3.44 3.54
C PRO A 358 21.18 -4.08 2.36
N MET A 359 21.12 -3.45 1.18
CA MET A 359 21.69 -3.99 -0.06
C MET A 359 22.98 -3.28 -0.47
N SER A 360 23.51 -2.39 0.36
CA SER A 360 24.68 -1.58 0.02
C SER A 360 25.95 -2.42 0.14
N ALA A 361 26.66 -2.57 -0.99
CA ALA A 361 27.92 -3.30 -1.05
C ALA A 361 29.08 -2.47 -0.44
N TYR A 362 28.97 -1.14 -0.50
CA TYR A 362 29.96 -0.17 -0.04
C TYR A 362 29.26 0.94 0.76
N CYS A 363 30.01 1.59 1.66
CA CYS A 363 29.52 2.69 2.45
C CYS A 363 29.30 3.93 1.58
N SER A 364 28.11 4.53 1.69
CA SER A 364 27.75 5.74 0.94
C SER A 364 28.55 6.99 1.33
N THR A 365 29.17 7.00 2.52
CA THR A 365 29.99 8.12 3.01
C THR A 365 31.48 7.90 2.77
N CYS A 366 32.04 6.79 3.27
CA CYS A 366 33.49 6.58 3.23
C CYS A 366 33.96 5.59 2.15
N GLY A 367 33.06 5.00 1.36
CA GLY A 367 33.40 4.11 0.25
C GLY A 367 33.86 2.70 0.62
N LEU A 368 34.15 2.45 1.90
CA LEU A 368 34.60 1.13 2.38
C LEU A 368 33.53 0.05 2.19
N GLU A 369 33.98 -1.16 1.90
CA GLU A 369 33.18 -2.36 1.76
C GLU A 369 32.35 -2.66 3.01
N LEU A 370 31.10 -3.07 2.78
CA LEU A 370 30.15 -3.47 3.82
C LEU A 370 29.82 -4.96 3.78
N THR A 371 30.18 -5.64 2.68
CA THR A 371 29.84 -7.04 2.43
C THR A 371 31.08 -7.85 2.11
N GLU A 372 31.08 -9.13 2.48
CA GLU A 372 32.19 -10.05 2.18
C GLU A 372 32.50 -10.11 0.68
N LYS A 373 31.45 -10.08 -0.16
CA LYS A 373 31.62 -10.05 -1.61
C LYS A 373 32.33 -8.78 -2.10
N ALA A 374 32.03 -7.63 -1.50
CA ALA A 374 32.70 -6.38 -1.83
C ALA A 374 34.16 -6.39 -1.35
N LYS A 375 34.41 -6.95 -0.16
CA LYS A 375 35.76 -7.14 0.39
C LYS A 375 36.61 -8.01 -0.53
N ASN A 376 36.13 -9.20 -0.88
CA ASN A 376 36.84 -10.10 -1.79
C ASN A 376 37.10 -9.48 -3.16
N LYS A 377 36.20 -8.59 -3.63
CA LYS A 377 36.41 -7.87 -4.89
C LYS A 377 37.51 -6.81 -4.75
N ILE A 378 37.55 -6.07 -3.64
CA ILE A 378 38.63 -5.13 -3.35
C ILE A 378 39.96 -5.87 -3.21
N GLU A 379 40.02 -6.94 -2.42
CA GLU A 379 41.23 -7.77 -2.26
C GLU A 379 41.73 -8.34 -3.59
N ALA A 380 40.82 -8.79 -4.47
CA ALA A 380 41.19 -9.23 -5.81
C ALA A 380 41.74 -8.07 -6.67
N MET A 381 41.13 -6.89 -6.61
CA MET A 381 41.62 -5.70 -7.31
C MET A 381 42.96 -5.22 -6.77
N GLU A 382 43.18 -5.25 -5.45
CA GLU A 382 44.46 -4.92 -4.81
C GLU A 382 45.55 -5.87 -5.29
N LYS A 383 45.27 -7.18 -5.33
CA LYS A 383 46.20 -8.17 -5.87
C LYS A 383 46.53 -7.91 -7.35
N ASP A 384 45.53 -7.62 -8.18
CA ASP A 384 45.76 -7.30 -9.60
C ASP A 384 46.60 -6.02 -9.76
N VAL A 385 46.39 -5.01 -8.90
CA VAL A 385 47.15 -3.76 -8.91
C VAL A 385 48.59 -3.95 -8.40
N ASP A 386 48.79 -4.81 -7.40
CA ASP A 386 50.12 -5.16 -6.89
C ASP A 386 50.94 -5.93 -7.93
N GLU A 387 50.29 -6.82 -8.68
CA GLU A 387 50.92 -7.57 -9.77
C GLU A 387 51.16 -6.69 -11.03
N HIS A 388 50.31 -5.68 -11.25
CA HIS A 388 50.32 -4.83 -12.45
C HIS A 388 50.03 -3.35 -12.13
N PRO A 389 50.98 -2.61 -11.51
CA PRO A 389 50.76 -1.23 -11.07
C PRO A 389 50.45 -0.25 -12.22
N GLU A 390 50.88 -0.57 -13.45
CA GLU A 390 50.56 0.16 -14.67
C GLU A 390 49.05 0.24 -14.97
N ILE A 391 48.25 -0.75 -14.53
CA ILE A 391 46.79 -0.76 -14.72
C ILE A 391 46.15 0.40 -13.95
N LEU A 392 46.54 0.59 -12.69
CA LEU A 392 45.99 1.67 -11.87
C LEU A 392 46.33 3.03 -12.46
N LYS A 393 47.58 3.21 -12.93
CA LYS A 393 48.01 4.43 -13.60
C LYS A 393 47.16 4.72 -14.84
N ALA A 394 46.96 3.72 -15.72
CA ALA A 394 46.13 3.86 -16.91
C ALA A 394 44.66 4.20 -16.58
N MET A 395 44.10 3.62 -15.50
CA MET A 395 42.74 3.94 -15.05
C MET A 395 42.63 5.37 -14.53
N ILE A 396 43.61 5.84 -13.77
CA ILE A 396 43.67 7.22 -13.27
C ILE A 396 43.81 8.21 -14.43
N ASP A 397 44.74 7.97 -15.35
CA ASP A 397 44.99 8.82 -16.52
C ASP A 397 43.71 8.97 -17.36
N LYS A 398 43.02 7.85 -17.63
CA LYS A 398 41.74 7.85 -18.33
C LYS A 398 40.65 8.62 -17.58
N ALA A 399 40.56 8.47 -16.26
CA ALA A 399 39.58 9.19 -15.44
C ALA A 399 39.85 10.71 -15.43
N ILE A 400 41.13 11.11 -15.45
CA ILE A 400 41.54 12.52 -15.57
C ILE A 400 41.12 13.07 -16.94
N GLU A 401 41.39 12.36 -18.03
CA GLU A 401 40.98 12.76 -19.39
C GLU A 401 39.45 12.88 -19.53
N GLU A 402 38.68 11.93 -18.98
CA GLU A 402 37.22 11.99 -18.96
C GLU A 402 36.69 13.17 -18.13
N LYS A 403 37.39 13.56 -17.06
CA LYS A 403 37.00 14.72 -16.24
C LYS A 403 37.35 16.03 -16.93
N MET A 404 38.50 16.11 -17.59
CA MET A 404 38.93 17.28 -18.38
C MET A 404 38.03 17.52 -19.59
N SER A 405 37.57 16.47 -20.27
CA SER A 405 36.62 16.59 -21.40
C SER A 405 35.20 17.01 -21.00
N ARG A 406 34.84 16.89 -19.71
CA ARG A 406 33.53 17.31 -19.16
C ARG A 406 33.56 18.69 -18.50
N MET A 407 34.71 19.35 -18.43
CA MET A 407 34.79 20.74 -17.96
C MET A 407 34.31 21.67 -19.08
N PRO A 408 33.32 22.56 -18.82
CA PRO A 408 32.93 23.56 -19.81
C PRO A 408 34.12 24.47 -20.09
N ALA A 409 34.42 24.71 -21.37
CA ALA A 409 35.41 25.69 -21.77
C ALA A 409 34.96 27.06 -21.26
N HIS A 410 35.64 27.57 -20.23
CA HIS A 410 35.52 28.97 -19.87
C HIS A 410 36.29 29.78 -20.92
N GLY A 411 35.54 30.27 -21.92
CA GLY A 411 35.91 31.35 -22.81
C GLY A 411 35.07 32.58 -22.50
#